data_AF-A0A3N9XJR9-F1
#
_entry.id   AF-A0A3N9XJR9-F1
#
_cell.length_a   1.000
_cell.length_b   1.000
_cell.length_c   1.000
_cell.angle_alpha   90.00
_cell.angle_beta   90.00
_cell.angle_gamma   90.00
#
_symmetry.space_group_name_H-M   'P 1'
#
loop_
_entity.id
_entity.type
_entity.pdbx_description
1 polymer ?
#
loop_
_entity_poly.entity_id
_entity_poly.type
_entity_poly.pdbx_seq_one_letter_code
_entity_poly.pdbx_strand_id
1 'polypeptide(L)'
;MNGCLADINAGGSFYLSMPHGSGWIAIRDVADDSARVERRYDDVPEFGDSDDYRMYEAAAVVSDDWVMVGVATDESDAEQHLLLSTRTLRPQTVMDYGIDMPQNSIRSAGGDGRWMTHDADAGVVRLWQLREPHTDEIEGQLELW
;
A
#
# COMPACT_ATOMS: atom_id res chain seq x y z
N MET A 1 -14.09 13.57 -6.77
CA MET A 1 -12.86 13.30 -6.00
C MET A 1 -11.97 12.51 -6.92
N ASN A 2 -10.89 13.10 -7.42
CA ASN A 2 -10.04 12.47 -8.43
C ASN A 2 -8.68 12.17 -7.79
N GLY A 3 -8.52 10.96 -7.27
CA GLY A 3 -7.19 10.42 -6.95
C GLY A 3 -6.48 10.02 -8.24
N CYS A 4 -5.15 9.94 -8.19
CA CYS A 4 -4.37 9.39 -9.30
C CYS A 4 -4.39 7.87 -9.26
N LEU A 5 -4.40 7.27 -10.45
CA LEU A 5 -4.14 5.84 -10.59
C LEU A 5 -2.71 5.58 -10.15
N ALA A 6 -2.54 4.82 -9.08
CA ALA A 6 -1.24 4.45 -8.55
C ALA A 6 -0.77 3.13 -9.14
N ASP A 7 -1.66 2.12 -9.15
CA ASP A 7 -1.38 0.82 -9.72
C ASP A 7 -2.67 0.02 -9.98
N ILE A 8 -2.58 -1.06 -10.75
CA ILE A 8 -3.70 -1.93 -11.15
C ILE A 8 -3.41 -3.38 -10.78
N ASN A 9 -4.44 -4.14 -10.37
CA ASN A 9 -4.24 -5.56 -10.09
C ASN A 9 -3.90 -6.33 -11.38
N ALA A 10 -3.21 -7.48 -11.23
CA ALA A 10 -2.76 -8.27 -12.38
C ALA A 10 -3.90 -8.73 -13.30
N GLY A 11 -5.09 -8.96 -12.74
CA GLY A 11 -6.29 -9.32 -13.48
C GLY A 11 -6.99 -8.15 -14.19
N GLY A 12 -6.62 -6.89 -13.89
CA GLY A 12 -7.22 -5.69 -14.46
C GLY A 12 -8.67 -5.43 -14.03
N SER A 13 -9.11 -6.02 -12.90
CA SER A 13 -10.46 -5.86 -12.37
C SER A 13 -10.60 -4.67 -11.43
N PHE A 14 -9.53 -4.28 -10.73
CA PHE A 14 -9.51 -3.09 -9.88
C PHE A 14 -8.18 -2.37 -9.94
N TYR A 15 -8.21 -1.12 -9.51
CA TYR A 15 -7.01 -0.31 -9.37
C TYR A 15 -6.98 0.40 -8.03
N LEU A 16 -5.77 0.68 -7.56
CA LEU A 16 -5.52 1.50 -6.40
C LEU A 16 -5.42 2.96 -6.85
N SER A 17 -6.21 3.81 -6.20
CA SER A 17 -6.14 5.25 -6.36
C SER A 17 -5.57 5.91 -5.11
N MET A 18 -4.59 6.78 -5.31
CA MET A 18 -3.91 7.55 -4.26
C MET A 18 -4.21 9.04 -4.42
N PRO A 19 -4.29 9.81 -3.32
CA PRO A 19 -4.47 11.25 -3.42
C PRO A 19 -3.19 11.94 -3.92
N HIS A 20 -3.35 13.00 -4.72
CA HIS A 20 -2.30 14.03 -4.84
C HIS A 20 -2.32 14.87 -3.55
N GLY A 21 -1.49 14.53 -2.56
CA GLY A 21 -1.46 15.21 -1.27
C GLY A 21 -2.44 14.63 -0.23
N SER A 22 -3.17 15.48 0.50
CA SER A 22 -4.11 15.01 1.54
C SER A 22 -5.41 14.47 0.92
N GLY A 23 -5.91 13.35 1.44
CA GLY A 23 -7.18 12.80 0.95
C GLY A 23 -7.45 11.33 1.26
N TRP A 24 -8.14 10.70 0.32
CA TRP A 24 -8.65 9.34 0.41
C TRP A 24 -7.80 8.39 -0.41
N ILE A 25 -7.51 7.23 0.16
CA ILE A 25 -7.02 6.07 -0.57
C ILE A 25 -8.24 5.24 -0.92
N ALA A 26 -8.33 4.77 -2.16
CA ALA A 26 -9.46 3.94 -2.57
C ALA A 26 -9.05 2.82 -3.51
N ILE A 27 -9.67 1.66 -3.31
CA ILE A 27 -9.72 0.57 -4.28
C ILE A 27 -10.95 0.79 -5.14
N ARG A 28 -10.77 0.82 -6.46
CA ARG A 28 -11.82 1.17 -7.42
C ARG A 28 -11.98 0.12 -8.48
N ASP A 29 -13.22 -0.14 -8.86
CA ASP A 29 -13.54 -1.00 -10.00
C ASP A 29 -13.11 -0.34 -11.31
N VAL A 30 -12.38 -1.09 -12.15
CA VAL A 30 -11.95 -0.60 -13.46
C VAL A 30 -13.14 -0.40 -14.40
N ALA A 31 -14.21 -1.17 -14.21
CA ALA A 31 -15.36 -1.18 -15.11
C ALA A 31 -16.18 0.11 -15.09
N ASP A 32 -16.34 0.72 -13.92
CA ASP A 32 -17.26 1.85 -13.71
C ASP A 32 -16.73 2.95 -12.78
N ASP A 33 -15.47 2.83 -12.33
CA ASP A 33 -14.83 3.76 -11.41
C ASP A 33 -15.51 3.87 -10.01
N SER A 34 -16.37 2.91 -9.67
CA SER A 34 -16.96 2.85 -8.34
C SER A 34 -15.91 2.47 -7.28
N ALA A 35 -15.98 3.10 -6.10
CA ALA A 35 -15.12 2.76 -4.99
C ALA A 35 -15.63 1.48 -4.32
N ARG A 36 -14.80 0.43 -4.28
CA ARG A 36 -15.05 -0.79 -3.49
C ARG A 36 -14.88 -0.53 -2.01
N VAL A 37 -13.80 0.20 -1.70
CA VAL A 37 -13.48 0.69 -0.38
C VAL A 37 -12.69 1.98 -0.51
N GLU A 38 -12.97 2.92 0.36
CA GLU A 38 -12.20 4.14 0.51
C GLU A 38 -11.97 4.43 1.99
N ARG A 39 -10.79 4.92 2.32
CA ARG A 39 -10.45 5.37 3.67
C ARG A 39 -9.68 6.68 3.59
N ARG A 40 -10.00 7.57 4.52
CA ARG A 40 -9.22 8.77 4.73
C ARG A 40 -7.88 8.39 5.35
N TYR A 41 -6.79 8.93 4.82
CA TYR A 41 -5.46 8.60 5.29
C TYR A 41 -5.30 8.81 6.82
N ASP A 42 -5.86 9.90 7.35
CA ASP A 42 -5.81 10.24 8.77
C ASP A 42 -6.49 9.19 9.69
N ASP A 43 -7.36 8.31 9.14
CA ASP A 43 -8.11 7.29 9.90
C ASP A 43 -7.40 5.94 9.97
N VAL A 44 -6.14 5.87 9.51
CA VAL A 44 -5.30 4.68 9.54
C VAL A 44 -4.65 4.61 10.95
N PRO A 45 -5.13 3.76 11.88
CA PRO A 45 -4.69 3.79 13.27
C PRO A 45 -3.21 3.41 13.42
N GLU A 46 -2.53 3.97 14.43
CA GLU A 46 -1.06 3.92 14.69
C GLU A 46 -0.21 5.00 14.02
N PHE A 47 -0.78 5.82 13.13
CA PHE A 47 -0.04 6.85 12.37
C PHE A 47 -0.36 8.30 12.79
N GLY A 48 -1.26 8.50 13.76
CA GLY A 48 -1.77 9.82 14.14
C GLY A 48 -1.11 10.39 15.39
N ASP A 49 -0.20 11.34 15.19
CA ASP A 49 -0.07 12.58 16.00
C ASP A 49 1.12 13.48 15.58
N SER A 50 1.92 13.10 14.57
CA SER A 50 2.98 13.97 14.03
C SER A 50 2.57 14.58 12.69
N ASP A 51 2.71 15.91 12.58
CA ASP A 51 2.53 16.69 11.35
C ASP A 51 3.54 16.32 10.24
N ASP A 52 4.41 15.32 10.47
CA ASP A 52 5.53 14.95 9.60
C ASP A 52 5.24 13.71 8.75
N TYR A 53 4.12 13.01 8.98
CA TYR A 53 3.72 11.87 8.15
C TYR A 53 3.06 12.35 6.85
N ARG A 54 3.69 12.02 5.72
CA ARG A 54 3.17 12.33 4.37
C ARG A 54 3.09 11.05 3.55
N MET A 55 1.93 10.80 2.96
CA MET A 55 1.78 9.75 1.94
C MET A 55 2.59 10.11 0.70
N TYR A 56 3.37 9.16 0.19
CA TYR A 56 3.97 9.29 -1.14
C TYR A 56 2.98 8.83 -2.20
N GLU A 57 3.15 9.33 -3.42
CA GLU A 57 2.46 8.82 -4.62
C GLU A 57 3.10 7.50 -5.10
N ALA A 58 3.54 6.66 -4.16
CA ALA A 58 4.17 5.39 -4.39
C ALA A 58 3.33 4.30 -3.74
N ALA A 59 2.80 3.42 -4.57
CA ALA A 59 2.02 2.29 -4.11
C ALA A 59 2.08 1.16 -5.13
N ALA A 60 1.72 -0.04 -4.68
CA ALA A 60 1.68 -1.22 -5.52
C ALA A 60 0.48 -2.10 -5.14
N VAL A 61 -0.18 -2.66 -6.15
CA VAL A 61 -1.08 -3.80 -5.94
C VAL A 61 -0.23 -5.05 -5.86
N VAL A 62 -0.22 -5.67 -4.68
CA VAL A 62 0.61 -6.84 -4.37
C VAL A 62 -0.13 -8.13 -4.67
N SER A 63 -1.43 -8.16 -4.40
CA SER A 63 -2.35 -9.23 -4.75
C SER A 63 -3.78 -8.72 -4.86
N ASP A 64 -4.74 -9.61 -5.11
CA ASP A 64 -6.16 -9.27 -5.06
C ASP A 64 -6.63 -8.91 -3.64
N ASP A 65 -5.93 -9.38 -2.61
CA ASP A 65 -6.24 -9.13 -1.20
C ASP A 65 -5.38 -8.02 -0.58
N TRP A 66 -4.24 -7.67 -1.19
CA TRP A 66 -3.24 -6.82 -0.58
C TRP A 66 -2.74 -5.71 -1.50
N VAL A 67 -2.71 -4.49 -0.96
CA VAL A 67 -1.98 -3.36 -1.54
C VAL A 67 -0.90 -2.92 -0.59
N MET A 68 0.10 -2.25 -1.14
CA MET A 68 1.15 -1.62 -0.37
C MET A 68 1.26 -0.15 -0.71
N VAL A 69 1.38 0.68 0.32
CA VAL A 69 1.44 2.13 0.19
C VAL A 69 2.69 2.68 0.86
N GLY A 70 3.36 3.59 0.17
CA GLY A 70 4.53 4.32 0.65
C GLY A 70 4.16 5.48 1.54
N VAL A 71 4.80 5.56 2.70
CA VAL A 71 4.63 6.65 3.67
C VAL A 71 5.98 7.20 4.10
N ALA A 72 6.08 8.51 4.26
CA ALA A 72 7.22 9.17 4.88
C ALA A 72 7.16 8.98 6.40
N THR A 73 8.29 8.69 7.03
CA THR A 73 8.40 8.71 8.49
C THR A 73 9.55 9.63 8.91
N ASP A 74 9.18 10.76 9.54
CA ASP A 74 10.08 11.80 10.06
C ASP A 74 11.06 12.41 9.01
N GLU A 75 11.87 13.39 9.43
CA GLU A 75 12.84 14.19 8.65
C GLU A 75 13.95 13.37 7.93
N SER A 76 13.92 12.04 8.01
CA SER A 76 14.98 11.16 7.50
C SER A 76 14.91 10.88 5.99
N ASP A 77 13.89 11.40 5.29
CA ASP A 77 13.57 11.13 3.88
C ASP A 77 13.33 9.64 3.54
N ALA A 78 13.40 8.73 4.52
CA ALA A 78 13.17 7.30 4.34
C ALA A 78 11.66 7.01 4.17
N GLU A 79 11.37 6.09 3.25
CA GLU A 79 10.04 5.56 2.98
C GLU A 79 9.79 4.31 3.82
N GLN A 80 8.61 4.21 4.43
CA GLN A 80 8.08 2.94 4.94
C GLN A 80 6.98 2.45 4.02
N HIS A 81 6.78 1.13 3.99
CA HIS A 81 5.74 0.51 3.17
C HIS A 81 4.72 -0.19 4.06
N LEU A 82 3.46 0.24 3.99
CA LEU A 82 2.35 -0.33 4.75
C LEU A 82 1.61 -1.35 3.91
N LEU A 83 1.39 -2.55 4.43
CA LEU A 83 0.50 -3.53 3.82
C LEU A 83 -0.93 -3.27 4.28
N LEU A 84 -1.81 -3.00 3.33
CA LEU A 84 -3.23 -2.77 3.59
C LEU A 84 -4.09 -3.83 2.89
N SER A 85 -5.17 -4.24 3.56
CA SER A 85 -6.21 -5.09 2.96
C SER A 85 -6.94 -4.35 1.85
N THR A 86 -7.15 -4.96 0.68
CA THR A 86 -7.99 -4.41 -0.39
C THR A 86 -9.48 -4.36 -0.02
N ARG A 87 -9.88 -5.08 1.04
CA ARG A 87 -11.28 -5.15 1.49
C ARG A 87 -11.62 -4.01 2.44
N THR A 88 -10.67 -3.63 3.28
CA THR A 88 -10.92 -2.69 4.38
C THR A 88 -9.99 -1.48 4.38
N LEU A 89 -8.92 -1.49 3.58
CA LEU A 89 -7.79 -0.56 3.65
C LEU A 89 -7.21 -0.40 5.06
N ARG A 90 -7.37 -1.41 5.92
CA ARG A 90 -6.74 -1.43 7.25
C ARG A 90 -5.30 -1.89 7.12
N PRO A 91 -4.34 -1.22 7.80
CA PRO A 91 -2.99 -1.74 7.94
C PRO A 91 -3.02 -3.08 8.62
N GLN A 92 -2.21 -3.99 8.11
CA GLN A 92 -1.90 -5.24 8.79
C GLN A 92 -0.50 -5.20 9.38
N THR A 93 0.46 -4.60 8.65
CA THR A 93 1.84 -4.52 9.09
C THR A 93 2.62 -3.46 8.32
N VAL A 94 3.73 -3.03 8.91
CA VAL A 94 4.79 -2.24 8.26
C VAL A 94 5.85 -3.22 7.76
N MET A 95 6.25 -3.11 6.50
CA MET A 95 7.29 -3.98 5.95
C MET A 95 8.67 -3.65 6.51
N ASP A 96 9.31 -4.64 7.11
CA ASP A 96 10.71 -4.60 7.51
C ASP A 96 11.58 -5.27 6.44
N TYR A 97 12.34 -4.45 5.71
CA TYR A 97 13.29 -4.90 4.69
C TYR A 97 14.71 -5.10 5.24
N GLY A 98 14.97 -4.73 6.51
CA GLY A 98 16.30 -4.68 7.11
C GLY A 98 17.21 -3.58 6.55
N ILE A 99 16.67 -2.66 5.75
CA ILE A 99 17.34 -1.51 5.13
C ILE A 99 16.34 -0.35 4.99
N ASP A 100 16.84 0.87 5.08
CA ASP A 100 16.05 2.07 4.80
C ASP A 100 15.66 2.10 3.32
N MET A 101 14.39 2.37 3.02
CA MET A 101 13.93 2.51 1.64
C MET A 101 14.03 3.99 1.23
N PRO A 102 14.55 4.28 0.02
CA PRO A 102 14.45 5.63 -0.53
C PRO A 102 13.03 5.92 -1.00
N GLN A 103 12.71 7.20 -1.19
CA GLN A 103 11.42 7.64 -1.73
C GLN A 103 11.04 7.00 -3.07
N ASN A 104 9.75 6.70 -3.20
CA ASN A 104 9.11 6.15 -4.39
C ASN A 104 9.69 4.81 -4.86
N SER A 105 10.18 4.01 -3.91
CA SER A 105 10.94 2.80 -4.19
C SER A 105 10.07 1.61 -4.60
N ILE A 106 8.77 1.60 -4.29
CA ILE A 106 7.91 0.42 -4.51
C ILE A 106 7.24 0.34 -5.88
N ARG A 107 7.20 -0.86 -6.49
CA ARG A 107 6.39 -1.19 -7.68
C ARG A 107 5.82 -2.60 -7.61
N SER A 108 4.66 -2.87 -8.20
CA SER A 108 4.15 -4.24 -8.34
C SER A 108 5.01 -5.06 -9.30
N ALA A 109 5.01 -6.38 -9.11
CA ALA A 109 5.76 -7.32 -9.94
C ALA A 109 4.87 -8.30 -10.73
N GLY A 110 3.58 -7.98 -10.87
CA GLY A 110 2.63 -8.72 -11.70
C GLY A 110 2.36 -10.16 -11.26
N GLY A 111 2.66 -10.51 -10.01
CA GLY A 111 2.42 -11.84 -9.46
C GLY A 111 1.90 -11.78 -8.04
N ASP A 112 1.11 -12.78 -7.66
CA ASP A 112 0.45 -12.84 -6.36
C ASP A 112 1.46 -12.78 -5.21
N GLY A 113 1.32 -11.74 -4.37
CA GLY A 113 2.22 -11.52 -3.25
C GLY A 113 3.57 -10.91 -3.60
N ARG A 114 3.80 -10.47 -4.85
CA ARG A 114 5.13 -10.00 -5.31
C ARG A 114 5.18 -8.51 -5.61
N TRP A 115 6.23 -7.87 -5.11
CA TRP A 115 6.55 -6.48 -5.40
C TRP A 115 8.07 -6.30 -5.52
N MET A 116 8.46 -5.19 -6.13
CA MET A 116 9.85 -4.77 -6.23
C MET A 116 10.09 -3.52 -5.40
N THR A 117 11.31 -3.40 -4.86
CA THR A 117 11.85 -2.12 -4.40
C THR A 117 13.04 -1.72 -5.25
N HIS A 118 13.18 -0.43 -5.52
CA HIS A 118 14.32 0.15 -6.23
C HIS A 118 15.05 1.17 -5.34
N ASP A 119 16.34 0.96 -5.18
CA ASP A 119 17.27 1.89 -4.56
C ASP A 119 18.09 2.56 -5.66
N ALA A 120 17.75 3.82 -5.97
CA ALA A 120 18.37 4.56 -7.06
C ALA A 120 19.84 4.92 -6.75
N ASP A 121 20.17 5.20 -5.50
CA ASP A 121 21.51 5.60 -5.08
C ASP A 121 22.47 4.41 -5.10
N ALA A 122 22.01 3.24 -4.70
CA ALA A 122 22.78 2.00 -4.81
C ALA A 122 22.69 1.33 -6.19
N GLY A 123 21.73 1.72 -7.03
CA GLY A 123 21.46 1.09 -8.33
C GLY A 123 20.98 -0.36 -8.19
N VAL A 124 20.22 -0.68 -7.14
CA VAL A 124 19.79 -2.04 -6.82
C VAL A 124 18.27 -2.16 -6.91
N VAL A 125 17.81 -3.20 -7.63
CA VAL A 125 16.40 -3.63 -7.60
C VAL A 125 16.30 -4.93 -6.83
N ARG A 126 15.32 -5.02 -5.92
CA ARG A 126 15.03 -6.22 -5.12
C ARG A 126 13.62 -6.69 -5.41
N LEU A 127 13.44 -8.01 -5.50
CA LEU A 127 12.15 -8.67 -5.61
C LEU A 127 11.80 -9.28 -4.25
N TRP A 128 10.58 -9.04 -3.79
CA TRP A 128 10.05 -9.52 -2.53
C TRP A 128 8.81 -10.39 -2.75
N GLN A 129 8.49 -11.22 -1.76
CA GLN A 129 7.37 -12.16 -1.77
C GLN A 129 6.75 -12.24 -0.38
N LEU A 130 5.43 -12.07 -0.28
CA LEU A 130 4.66 -12.33 0.94
C LEU A 130 4.75 -13.82 1.29
N ARG A 131 4.97 -14.16 2.55
CA ARG A 131 4.99 -15.56 3.02
C ARG A 131 3.54 -16.06 3.17
N GLU A 132 3.19 -17.16 2.52
CA GLU A 132 1.82 -17.71 2.57
C GLU A 132 1.50 -18.39 3.92
N PRO A 133 0.24 -18.31 4.43
CA PRO A 133 -0.81 -17.33 4.14
C PRO A 133 -0.76 -16.14 5.11
N HIS A 134 -1.08 -14.93 4.63
CA HIS A 134 -1.40 -13.78 5.49
C HIS A 134 -2.93 -13.62 5.48
N THR A 135 -3.54 -13.64 6.65
CA THR A 135 -4.99 -13.43 6.84
C THR A 135 -5.25 -11.97 7.20
N ASP A 136 -6.34 -11.42 6.65
CA ASP A 136 -6.90 -10.13 7.10
C ASP A 136 -7.51 -10.34 8.48
N GLU A 137 -6.72 -10.08 9.53
CA GLU A 137 -7.18 -10.19 10.90
C GLU A 137 -7.99 -8.94 11.26
N ILE A 138 -9.32 -9.06 11.24
CA ILE A 138 -10.21 -8.04 11.78
C ILE A 138 -10.43 -8.36 13.26
N GLU A 139 -10.22 -7.39 14.15
CA GLU A 139 -10.56 -7.52 15.57
C GLU A 139 -12.05 -7.91 15.72
N GLY A 140 -12.31 -9.11 16.26
CA GLY A 140 -13.66 -9.69 16.40
C GLY A 140 -14.07 -10.70 15.32
N GLN A 141 -13.23 -10.96 14.31
CA GLN A 141 -13.45 -12.03 13.35
C GLN A 141 -13.02 -13.37 13.97
N LEU A 142 -14.00 -14.12 14.51
CA LEU A 142 -13.78 -15.51 14.89
C LEU A 142 -13.41 -16.30 13.64
N GLU A 143 -12.27 -17.00 13.68
CA GLU A 143 -11.88 -17.96 12.66
C GLU A 143 -12.98 -19.01 12.49
N LEU A 144 -13.74 -18.91 11.41
CA LEU A 144 -14.61 -19.99 10.96
C LEU A 144 -13.79 -20.85 10.01
N TRP A 145 -13.15 -21.86 10.59
CA TRP A 145 -12.64 -23.04 9.89
C TRP A 145 -13.79 -23.97 9.50
#